data_AF-A0A941KX77-F1
#
_entry.id   AF-A0A941KX77-F1
#
_cell.length_a   1.000
_cell.length_b   1.000
_cell.length_c   1.000
_cell.angle_alpha   90.00
_cell.angle_beta   90.00
_cell.angle_gamma   90.00
#
_symmetry.space_group_name_H-M   'P 1'
#
loop_
_entity.id
_entity.type
_entity.pdbx_description
1 polymer ?
#
loop_
_entity_poly.entity_id
_entity_poly.type
_entity_poly.pdbx_seq_one_letter_code
_entity_poly.pdbx_strand_id
1 'polypeptide(L)' 'MSTMMPLDQFQQLRHVDEIIEKAANSWWVYRRNIGYNGALSSTARVVFFGRSKTQVEQWMATQ' A
#
# COMPACT_ATOMS: atom_id res chain seq x y z
N MET A 1 10.46 -9.84 -30.69
CA MET A 1 9.82 -8.50 -30.73
C MET A 1 9.36 -8.17 -29.32
N SER A 2 9.99 -7.21 -28.64
CA SER A 2 9.51 -6.78 -27.31
C SER A 2 8.28 -5.91 -27.48
N THR A 3 7.15 -6.37 -26.97
CA THR A 3 5.93 -5.59 -26.87
C THR A 3 6.20 -4.43 -25.90
N MET A 4 6.39 -3.22 -26.41
CA MET A 4 6.44 -2.01 -25.57
C MET A 4 5.04 -1.79 -24.99
N MET A 5 4.90 -1.85 -23.67
CA MET A 5 3.67 -1.41 -23.01
C MET A 5 3.55 0.11 -23.14
N PRO A 6 2.41 0.64 -23.61
CA PRO A 6 2.10 2.07 -23.61
C PRO A 6 2.21 2.66 -22.19
N LEU A 7 2.81 3.85 -22.07
CA LEU A 7 3.06 4.52 -20.78
C LEU A 7 1.76 4.88 -20.03
N ASP A 8 0.66 5.06 -20.75
CA ASP A 8 -0.68 5.30 -20.22
C ASP A 8 -1.33 4.05 -19.62
N GLN A 9 -0.83 2.86 -19.96
CA GLN A 9 -1.21 1.59 -19.32
C GLN A 9 -0.39 1.29 -18.05
N PHE A 10 0.67 2.07 -17.79
CA PHE A 10 1.42 1.95 -16.55
C PHE A 10 0.61 2.56 -15.41
N GLN A 11 -0.04 1.71 -14.61
CA GLN A 11 -0.78 2.14 -13.44
C GLN A 11 0.21 2.71 -12.41
N GLN A 12 0.24 4.04 -12.30
CA GLN A 12 1.15 4.72 -11.38
C GLN A 12 0.81 4.33 -9.94
N LEU A 13 1.73 3.67 -9.26
CA LEU A 13 1.65 3.49 -7.81
C LEU A 13 1.69 4.87 -7.15
N ARG A 14 0.59 5.28 -6.53
CA ARG A 14 0.45 6.60 -5.87
C ARG A 14 0.53 6.53 -4.36
N HIS A 15 0.90 5.38 -3.81
CA HIS A 15 1.05 5.20 -2.39
C HIS A 15 1.96 4.01 -2.05
N VAL A 16 2.37 3.95 -0.80
CA VAL A 16 3.06 2.82 -0.17
C VAL A 16 2.26 2.44 1.07
N ASP A 17 2.06 1.13 1.24
CA ASP A 17 1.42 0.55 2.42
C ASP A 17 2.45 -0.15 3.31
N GLU A 18 2.37 0.12 4.60
CA GLU A 18 3.25 -0.44 5.63
C GLU A 18 2.39 -1.20 6.64
N ILE A 19 2.68 -2.50 6.83
CA ILE A 19 1.99 -3.36 7.78
C ILE A 19 2.75 -3.36 9.10
N ILE A 20 2.08 -3.01 10.20
CA ILE A 20 2.67 -2.92 11.54
C ILE A 20 1.86 -3.74 12.53
N GLU A 21 2.52 -4.66 13.24
CA GLU A 21 1.96 -5.31 14.43
C GLU A 21 2.02 -4.33 15.61
N LYS A 22 0.85 -4.00 16.17
CA LYS A 22 0.71 -3.14 17.35
C LYS A 22 0.57 -3.94 18.65
N ALA A 23 0.03 -5.15 18.55
CA ALA A 23 -0.08 -6.14 19.61
C ALA A 23 -0.39 -7.51 18.98
N ALA A 24 -0.36 -8.58 19.78
CA ALA A 24 -0.52 -9.97 19.32
C ALA A 24 -1.69 -10.21 18.35
N ASN A 25 -2.82 -9.50 18.52
CA ASN A 25 -4.00 -9.60 17.66
C ASN A 25 -4.41 -8.23 17.09
N SER A 26 -3.43 -7.37 16.81
CA SER A 26 -3.67 -5.99 16.36
C SER A 26 -2.66 -5.63 15.29
N TRP A 27 -3.11 -5.65 14.03
CA TRP A 27 -2.30 -5.38 12.85
C TRP A 27 -2.88 -4.20 12.08
N TRP A 28 -2.03 -3.23 11.76
CA TRP A 28 -2.45 -1.95 11.20
C TRP A 28 -1.75 -1.75 9.86
N VAL A 29 -2.50 -1.30 8.84
CA VAL A 29 -1.91 -0.88 7.58
C VAL A 29 -1.89 0.65 7.53
N TYR A 30 -0.69 1.19 7.43
CA TYR A 30 -0.44 2.61 7.24
C TYR A 30 -0.16 2.90 5.77
N ARG A 31 -0.90 3.84 5.18
CA ARG A 31 -0.70 4.31 3.81
C ARG A 31 -0.03 5.67 3.81
N ARG A 32 1.03 5.82 3.03
CA ARG A 32 1.64 7.10 2.66
C ARG A 32 1.45 7.33 1.17
N ASN A 33 0.95 8.51 0.78
CA ASN A 33 0.80 8.85 -0.63
C ASN A 33 2.14 9.25 -1.25
N ILE A 34 2.32 8.98 -2.53
CA ILE A 34 3.41 9.47 -3.36
C ILE A 34 2.87 10.68 -4.14
N GLY A 35 3.48 11.84 -3.92
CA GLY A 35 3.13 13.08 -4.63
C GLY A 35 3.51 13.02 -6.11
N TYR A 36 3.01 13.98 -6.90
CA TYR A 36 3.31 14.06 -8.34
C TYR A 36 4.80 14.20 -8.65
N ASN A 37 5.59 14.73 -7.71
CA ASN A 37 7.05 14.82 -7.78
C ASN A 37 7.78 13.54 -7.34
N GLY A 38 7.06 12.45 -7.08
CA GLY A 38 7.63 11.20 -6.56
C GLY A 38 7.98 11.23 -5.07
N ALA A 39 7.74 12.33 -4.36
CA ALA A 39 8.03 12.41 -2.93
C ALA A 39 6.99 11.66 -2.11
N LEU A 40 7.46 10.86 -1.14
CA LEU A 40 6.59 10.21 -0.18
C LEU A 40 6.08 11.23 0.85
N SER A 41 4.77 11.23 1.09
CA SER A 41 4.14 12.04 2.14
C SER A 41 4.74 11.71 3.50
N SER A 42 5.08 12.74 4.28
CA SER A 42 5.49 12.59 5.68
C SER A 42 4.34 12.11 6.58
N THR A 43 3.10 12.37 6.16
CA THR A 43 1.90 11.96 6.88
C THR A 43 1.47 10.57 6.42
N ALA A 44 1.32 9.65 7.39
CA ALA A 44 0.73 8.34 7.19
C ALA A 44 -0.69 8.31 7.78
N ARG A 45 -1.59 7.55 7.14
CA ARG A 45 -2.95 7.30 7.65
C ARG A 45 -3.21 5.80 7.76
N VAL A 46 -4.02 5.39 8.73
CA VAL A 46 -4.47 4.00 8.83
C VAL A 46 -5.56 3.76 7.80
N VAL A 47 -5.39 2.75 6.96
CA VAL A 47 -6.36 2.38 5.91
C VAL A 47 -7.02 1.03 6.16
N PHE A 48 -6.42 0.19 6.98
CA PHE A 48 -6.97 -1.09 7.37
C PHE A 48 -6.50 -1.50 8.76
N PHE A 49 -7.35 -2.26 9.45
CA PHE A 49 -7.07 -2.92 10.71
C PHE A 49 -7.48 -4.39 10.62
N GLY A 50 -6.59 -5.28 11.02
CA GLY A 50 -6.84 -6.71 11.12
C GLY A 50 -6.47 -7.26 12.49
N ARG A 51 -7.12 -8.36 12.86
CA ARG A 51 -6.81 -9.10 14.10
C ARG A 51 -5.71 -10.14 13.92
N SER A 52 -5.29 -10.41 12.70
CA SER A 52 -4.20 -11.32 12.38
C SER A 52 -3.44 -10.81 11.15
N LYS A 53 -2.18 -11.23 11.02
CA LYS A 53 -1.37 -10.93 9.84
C LYS A 53 -2.02 -11.43 8.56
N THR A 54 -2.56 -12.65 8.57
CA THR A 54 -3.24 -13.27 7.42
C THR A 54 -4.42 -12.43 6.93
N GLN A 55 -5.21 -11.84 7.83
CA GLN A 55 -6.32 -10.96 7.46
C GLN A 55 -5.83 -9.71 6.73
N VAL A 56 -4.71 -9.12 7.21
CA VAL A 56 -4.08 -7.97 6.54
C VAL A 56 -3.53 -8.37 5.18
N GLU A 57 -2.84 -9.51 5.07
CA GLU A 57 -2.30 -10.02 3.81
C GLU A 57 -3.40 -10.29 2.78
N GLN A 58 -4.54 -10.86 3.20
CA GLN A 58 -5.71 -11.06 2.35
C GLN A 58 -6.30 -9.74 1.86
N TRP A 59 -6.38 -8.72 2.72
CA TRP A 59 -6.84 -7.41 2.32
C TRP A 59 -5.87 -6.75 1.32
N MET A 60 -4.56 -6.82 1.57
CA MET A 60 -3.52 -6.30 0.67
C MET A 60 -3.61 -6.90 -0.74
N ALA A 61 -3.97 -8.18 -0.86
CA ALA A 61 -4.13 -8.85 -2.15
C ALA A 61 -5.34 -8.35 -2.98
N THR A 62 -6.24 -7.57 -2.37
CA THR A 62 -7.41 -6.98 -3.02
C THR A 62 -7.26 -5.49 -3.32
N GLN A 63 -6.12 -4.88 -2.95
CA GLN A 63 -5.83 -3.46 -3.16
C GLN A 63 -5.37 -3.15 -4.59
#